data_AF-A0A0R3W2N6-F1
#
_entry.id   AF-A0A0R3W2N6-F1
#
_cell.length_a   1.000
_cell.length_b   1.000
_cell.length_c   1.000
_cell.angle_alpha   90.00
_cell.angle_beta   90.00
_cell.angle_gamma   90.00
#
_symmetry.space_group_name_H-M   'P 1'
#
loop_
_entity.id
_entity.type
_entity.pdbx_description
1 polymer ?
#
loop_
_entity_poly.entity_id
_entity_poly.type
_entity_poly.pdbx_seq_one_letter_code
_entity_poly.pdbx_strand_id
1 'polypeptide(L)' 'MLDSNMRGYITYEQYKHGLETLGITEFDIIPRGIGENTITKEVFLAEA' A
#
# COMPACT_ATOMS: atom_id res chain seq x y z
N MET A 1 6.32 4.25 -9.85
CA MET A 1 5.07 3.63 -10.33
C MET A 1 4.80 2.46 -9.40
N LEU A 2 3.83 2.59 -8.48
CA LEU A 2 3.66 1.66 -7.34
C LEU A 2 3.22 0.24 -7.74
N ASP A 3 2.66 0.08 -8.93
CA ASP A 3 2.14 -1.20 -9.42
C ASP A 3 2.90 -1.62 -10.70
N SER A 4 4.17 -2.00 -10.55
CA SER A 4 5.01 -2.46 -11.67
C SER A 4 4.52 -3.78 -12.28
N ASN A 5 3.61 -4.49 -11.61
CA ASN A 5 3.10 -5.78 -12.06
C ASN A 5 1.69 -5.71 -12.65
N MET A 6 1.00 -4.56 -12.64
CA MET A 6 -0.40 -4.41 -13.07
C MET A 6 -1.32 -5.48 -12.45
N ARG A 7 -1.01 -5.93 -11.23
CA ARG A 7 -1.72 -7.02 -10.57
C ARG A 7 -2.92 -6.50 -9.77
N GLY A 8 -3.01 -5.18 -9.56
CA GLY A 8 -4.06 -4.55 -8.77
C GLY A 8 -3.81 -4.60 -7.25
N TYR A 9 -2.65 -5.12 -6.86
CA TYR A 9 -2.21 -5.20 -5.48
C TYR A 9 -0.70 -4.91 -5.37
N ILE A 10 -0.33 -4.35 -4.23
CA ILE A 10 1.02 -3.98 -3.83
C ILE A 10 1.41 -4.73 -2.55
N THR A 11 2.70 -4.96 -2.37
CA THR A 11 3.22 -5.55 -1.12
C THR A 11 3.19 -4.54 0.01
N TYR A 12 3.31 -5.00 1.26
CA TYR A 12 3.39 -4.11 2.41
C TYR A 12 4.56 -3.13 2.32
N GLU A 13 5.71 -3.55 1.81
CA GLU A 13 6.86 -2.66 1.59
C GLU A 13 6.55 -1.55 0.59
N GLN A 14 5.88 -1.88 -0.53
CA GLN A 14 5.47 -0.90 -1.52
C GLN A 14 4.42 0.06 -0.97
N TYR A 15 3.46 -0.46 -0.21
CA TYR A 15 2.45 0.34 0.50
C TYR A 15 3.12 1.35 1.44
N LYS A 16 4.00 0.88 2.33
CA LYS A 16 4.73 1.74 3.29
C LYS A 16 5.57 2.79 2.57
N HIS A 17 6.38 2.36 1.60
CA HIS A 17 7.24 3.29 0.86
C HIS A 17 6.41 4.30 0.05
N GLY A 18 5.26 3.90 -0.48
CA GLY A 18 4.35 4.78 -1.21
C GLY A 18 3.77 5.87 -0.32
N LEU A 19 3.28 5.50 0.87
CA LEU A 19 2.73 6.45 1.85
C LEU A 19 3.81 7.38 2.38
N GLU A 20 5.00 6.86 2.70
CA GLU A 20 6.15 7.69 3.10
C GLU A 20 6.56 8.70 2.02
N THR A 21 6.52 8.31 0.74
CA THR A 21 6.82 9.20 -0.39
C THR A 21 5.78 10.31 -0.54
N LEU A 22 4.53 10.03 -0.17
CA LEU A 22 3.45 11.02 -0.12
C LEU A 22 3.51 11.91 1.13
N GLY A 23 4.42 11.63 2.07
CA GLY A 23 4.54 12.36 3.33
C GLY A 23 3.55 11.90 4.41
N ILE A 24 2.93 10.73 4.22
CA ILE A 24 1.96 10.16 5.15
C ILE A 24 2.70 9.28 6.13
N THR A 25 2.69 9.71 7.39
CA THR A 25 3.34 9.02 8.51
C THR A 25 2.36 8.31 9.43
N GLU A 26 1.08 8.69 9.36
CA GLU A 26 -0.02 8.02 10.07
C GLU A 26 -0.78 7.19 9.06
N PHE A 27 -0.57 5.87 9.12
CA PHE A 27 -1.23 4.90 8.27
C PHE A 27 -1.54 3.64 9.05
N ASP A 28 -2.53 2.88 8.60
CA ASP A 28 -2.86 1.62 9.24
C ASP A 28 -1.66 0.64 9.15
N ILE A 29 -1.19 0.15 10.31
CA ILE A 29 -0.08 -0.80 10.44
C ILE A 29 -0.52 -2.19 9.96
N ILE A 30 -1.83 -2.48 9.97
CA ILE A 30 -2.39 -3.77 9.58
C ILE A 30 -3.45 -3.57 8.47
N PRO A 31 -3.04 -3.05 7.30
CA PRO A 31 -3.96 -2.81 6.19
C PRO A 31 -4.54 -4.13 5.68
N ARG A 32 -5.75 -4.07 5.14
CA ARG A 32 -6.41 -5.24 4.56
C ARG A 32 -5.54 -5.82 3.43
N GLY A 33 -5.23 -7.11 3.53
CA GLY A 33 -4.34 -7.82 2.59
C GLY A 33 -2.88 -7.91 3.03
N ILE A 34 -2.48 -7.33 4.17
CA ILE A 34 -1.08 -7.42 4.67
C ILE A 34 -0.61 -8.87 4.88
N GLY A 35 -1.47 -9.75 5.39
CA GLY A 35 -1.12 -11.14 5.67
C GLY A 35 -0.70 -11.94 4.44
N GLU A 36 -1.21 -11.57 3.26
CA GLU A 36 -0.87 -12.21 1.98
C GLU A 36 0.01 -11.31 1.08
N ASN A 37 0.42 -10.13 1.57
CA ASN A 37 1.09 -9.09 0.78
C ASN A 37 0.33 -8.70 -0.50
N THR A 38 -1.01 -8.70 -0.42
CA THR A 38 -1.93 -8.38 -1.51
C THR A 38 -2.74 -7.12 -1.15
N ILE A 39 -2.07 -6.08 -0.66
CA ILE A 39 -2.73 -4.82 -0.31
C ILE A 39 -3.23 -4.17 -1.59
N THR A 40 -4.53 -3.95 -1.71
CA THR A 40 -5.09 -3.40 -2.94
C THR A 40 -4.81 -1.91 -3.04
N LYS A 41 -4.87 -1.39 -4.27
CA LYS A 41 -4.78 0.05 -4.51
C LYS A 41 -5.86 0.85 -3.75
N GLU A 42 -7.04 0.26 -3.56
CA GLU A 42 -8.13 0.90 -2.81
C GLU A 42 -7.75 1.14 -1.34
N VAL A 43 -7.10 0.17 -0.70
CA VAL A 43 -6.61 0.31 0.68
C VAL A 43 -5.53 1.38 0.76
N PHE A 44 -4.61 1.41 -0.22
CA PHE A 44 -3.61 2.47 -0.31
C PHE A 44 -4.24 3.85 -0.50
N LEU A 45 -5.22 3.99 -1.40
CA LEU A 45 -5.91 5.26 -1.67
C LEU A 45 -6.86 5.71 -0.56
N ALA A 46 -7.26 4.82 0.35
CA ALA A 46 -8.04 5.20 1.52
C ALA A 46 -7.18 5.98 2.55
N GLU A 47 -5.88 5.70 2.57
CA GLU A 47 -4.91 6.28 3.48
C GLU A 47 -4.12 7.45 2.83
N ALA A 48 -4.02 7.43 1.48
CA ALA A 48 -3.31 8.40 0.63
C ALA A 48 -4.12 9.64 0.24
#